data_AF-A0A1I2I941-F1
#
_entry.id   AF-A0A1I2I941-F1
#
_cell.length_a   1.000
_cell.length_b   1.000
_cell.length_c   1.000
_cell.angle_alpha   90.00
_cell.angle_beta   90.00
_cell.angle_gamma   90.00
#
_symmetry.space_group_name_H-M   'P 1'
#
loop_
_entity.id
_entity.type
_entity.pdbx_description
1 polymer ?
#
loop_
_entity_poly.entity_id
_entity_poly.type
_entity_poly.pdbx_seq_one_letter_code
_entity_poly.pdbx_strand_id
1 'polypeptide(L)'
;MRPSVFISLLLAYSLNALSINHSMAQSSTKRARPDYNPVIIIDGKPLADYKSTIPPSTKKLTVKGQLTDRSRQDYPELNSTVIIDKAVISIIRANRIVASINWKDSQSSSIDLSERAQTGDRFVIQFVDVSTQTKDGIINNLPNTEKLYQIPIR
;
A
#
# COMPACT_ATOMS: atom_id res chain seq x y z
N MET A 1 71.29 16.57 59.37
CA MET A 1 70.18 15.61 59.52
C MET A 1 69.21 15.84 58.37
N ARG A 2 68.86 14.77 57.65
CA ARG A 2 67.86 14.68 56.55
C ARG A 2 66.42 14.98 57.06
N PRO A 3 65.36 14.98 56.23
CA PRO A 3 65.17 15.37 54.82
C PRO A 3 63.97 16.37 54.70
N SER A 4 63.60 16.93 53.54
CA SER A 4 62.63 16.31 52.63
C SER A 4 62.35 17.23 51.44
N VAL A 5 62.32 16.57 50.30
CA VAL A 5 62.09 17.04 48.94
C VAL A 5 60.59 17.24 48.72
N PHE A 6 60.17 18.31 48.04
CA PHE A 6 58.94 18.30 47.25
C PHE A 6 59.20 18.90 45.87
N ILE A 7 59.27 17.98 44.92
CA ILE A 7 59.31 18.21 43.47
C ILE A 7 57.90 18.61 43.05
N SER A 8 57.71 19.86 42.62
CA SER A 8 56.48 20.27 41.93
C SER A 8 56.56 19.75 40.49
N LEU A 9 55.83 18.66 40.26
CA LEU A 9 55.68 17.98 38.99
C LEU A 9 54.73 18.79 38.08
N LEU A 10 55.29 19.38 37.02
CA LEU A 10 54.54 19.83 35.84
C LEU A 10 54.04 18.58 35.09
N LEU A 11 52.73 18.33 35.08
CA LEU A 11 52.11 17.45 34.09
C LEU A 11 51.11 18.26 33.25
N ALA A 12 51.56 18.58 32.04
CA ALA A 12 50.69 18.94 30.93
C ALA A 12 49.91 17.69 30.51
N TYR A 13 48.59 17.68 30.72
CA TYR A 13 47.68 16.79 30.02
C TYR A 13 47.06 17.55 28.86
N SER A 14 47.65 17.37 27.70
CA SER A 14 46.93 17.39 26.44
C SER A 14 46.97 15.97 25.92
N LEU A 15 45.83 15.38 25.53
CA LEU A 15 45.67 14.60 24.30
C LEU A 15 44.21 14.11 24.17
N ASN A 16 43.61 14.55 23.07
CA ASN A 16 42.75 13.79 22.16
C ASN A 16 41.37 13.33 22.63
N ALA A 17 40.38 14.17 22.29
CA ALA A 17 39.22 13.82 21.47
C ALA A 17 38.85 12.32 21.43
N LEU A 18 38.02 11.90 22.39
CA LEU A 18 37.06 10.85 22.13
C LEU A 18 35.79 11.52 21.58
N SER A 19 35.84 11.93 20.31
CA SER A 19 34.60 12.06 19.55
C SER A 19 34.04 10.66 19.44
N ILE A 20 33.10 10.32 20.33
CA ILE A 20 32.28 9.14 20.16
C ILE A 20 31.46 9.41 18.90
N ASN A 21 32.02 9.02 17.76
CA ASN A 21 31.25 8.69 16.58
C ASN A 21 30.38 7.50 17.00
N HIS A 22 29.25 7.79 17.64
CA HIS A 22 28.07 6.99 17.43
C HIS A 22 27.72 7.17 15.96
N SER A 23 28.47 6.49 15.10
CA SER A 23 27.92 5.92 13.89
C SER A 23 26.75 5.08 14.40
N MET A 24 25.57 5.71 14.47
CA MET A 24 24.33 4.99 14.36
C MET A 24 24.44 4.31 13.02
N ALA A 25 24.99 3.09 13.04
CA ALA A 25 24.72 2.09 12.06
C ALA A 25 23.20 2.04 12.03
N GLN A 26 22.66 2.78 11.07
CA GLN A 26 21.26 2.78 10.72
C GLN A 26 21.01 1.31 10.42
N SER A 27 20.47 0.60 11.41
CA SER A 27 19.90 -0.72 11.23
C SER A 27 18.77 -0.46 10.24
N SER A 28 19.11 -0.50 8.95
CA SER A 28 18.15 -0.52 7.87
C SER A 28 17.56 -1.91 7.93
N THR A 29 16.75 -2.16 8.96
CA THR A 29 15.64 -3.08 8.85
C THR A 29 14.90 -2.59 7.63
N LYS A 30 15.09 -3.29 6.52
CA LYS A 30 14.43 -3.05 5.25
C LYS A 30 12.95 -2.82 5.57
N ARG A 31 12.47 -1.56 5.57
CA ARG A 31 11.10 -1.26 5.97
C ARG A 31 10.19 -2.13 5.10
N ALA A 32 9.32 -2.89 5.74
CA ALA A 32 8.35 -3.71 5.04
C ALA A 32 7.50 -2.77 4.17
N ARG A 33 7.40 -3.03 2.87
CA ARG A 33 6.78 -2.14 1.89
C ARG A 33 5.36 -1.71 2.32
N PRO A 34 4.88 -0.51 1.93
CA PRO A 34 3.51 -0.12 2.23
C PRO A 34 2.53 -1.13 1.64
N ASP A 35 1.52 -1.50 2.43
CA ASP A 35 0.42 -2.38 2.03
C ASP A 35 -0.89 -1.59 2.01
N TYR A 36 -1.86 -2.05 1.23
CA TYR A 36 -3.12 -1.37 1.00
C TYR A 36 -4.31 -2.32 0.96
N ASN A 37 -5.49 -1.88 1.36
CA ASN A 37 -6.75 -2.57 1.16
C ASN A 37 -7.52 -1.92 0.02
N PRO A 38 -7.94 -2.68 -1.01
CA PRO A 38 -8.89 -2.17 -1.98
C PRO A 38 -10.27 -2.03 -1.34
N VAL A 39 -10.93 -0.92 -1.64
CA VAL A 39 -12.30 -0.61 -1.28
C VAL A 39 -13.11 -0.73 -2.55
N ILE A 40 -13.93 -1.78 -2.61
CA ILE A 40 -14.82 -2.08 -3.74
C ILE A 40 -16.22 -1.55 -3.41
N ILE A 41 -16.78 -0.78 -4.33
CA ILE A 41 -18.10 -0.14 -4.20
C ILE A 41 -18.93 -0.59 -5.41
N ILE A 42 -20.09 -1.15 -5.16
CA ILE A 42 -21.02 -1.65 -6.16
C ILE A 42 -22.29 -0.80 -6.10
N ASP A 43 -22.66 -0.16 -7.20
CA ASP A 43 -23.84 0.71 -7.31
C ASP A 43 -23.94 1.73 -6.16
N GLY A 44 -22.78 2.26 -5.72
CA GLY A 44 -22.67 3.24 -4.63
C GLY A 44 -22.60 2.65 -3.22
N LYS A 45 -22.71 1.33 -3.05
CA LYS A 45 -22.62 0.64 -1.75
C LYS A 45 -21.31 -0.13 -1.60
N PRO A 46 -20.61 -0.04 -0.46
CA PRO A 46 -19.46 -0.89 -0.18
C PRO A 46 -19.78 -2.37 -0.36
N LEU A 47 -18.82 -3.14 -0.88
CA LEU A 47 -18.97 -4.59 -1.06
C LEU A 47 -19.31 -5.32 0.27
N ALA A 48 -18.83 -4.80 1.41
CA ALA A 48 -19.11 -5.35 2.73
C ALA A 48 -20.61 -5.33 3.10
N ASP A 49 -21.39 -4.42 2.51
CA ASP A 49 -22.84 -4.32 2.77
C ASP A 49 -23.63 -5.41 2.02
N TYR A 50 -22.98 -6.09 1.07
CA TYR A 50 -23.54 -7.22 0.38
C TYR A 50 -23.29 -8.50 1.21
N LYS A 51 -24.31 -9.35 1.35
CA LYS A 51 -24.23 -10.66 2.03
C LYS A 51 -23.44 -11.67 1.19
N SER A 52 -22.18 -11.36 0.90
CA SER A 52 -21.24 -12.17 0.09
C SER A 52 -21.56 -12.31 -1.40
N THR A 53 -22.66 -11.72 -1.90
CA THR A 53 -23.08 -11.82 -3.31
C THR A 53 -23.74 -10.54 -3.78
N ILE A 54 -23.64 -10.23 -5.07
CA ILE A 54 -24.25 -9.04 -5.68
C ILE A 54 -25.32 -9.41 -6.70
N PRO A 55 -26.34 -8.58 -6.92
CA PRO A 55 -27.41 -8.88 -7.86
C PRO A 55 -26.91 -8.83 -9.32
N PRO A 56 -27.52 -9.60 -10.23
CA PRO A 56 -27.18 -9.57 -11.66
C PRO A 56 -27.52 -8.24 -12.32
N SER A 57 -28.36 -7.42 -11.71
CA SER A 57 -28.71 -6.07 -12.16
C SER A 57 -27.66 -5.02 -11.83
N THR A 58 -26.54 -5.39 -11.21
CA THR A 58 -25.46 -4.47 -10.88
C THR A 58 -24.90 -3.80 -12.13
N LYS A 59 -24.78 -2.48 -12.09
CA LYS A 59 -24.36 -1.68 -13.24
C LYS A 59 -23.00 -1.05 -13.05
N LYS A 60 -22.67 -0.62 -11.85
CA LYS A 60 -21.48 0.18 -11.59
C LYS A 60 -20.58 -0.49 -10.58
N LEU A 61 -19.35 -0.75 -10.98
CA LEU A 61 -18.26 -1.11 -10.07
C LEU A 61 -17.31 0.07 -9.94
N THR A 62 -17.04 0.45 -8.70
CA THR A 62 -16.04 1.44 -8.34
C THR A 62 -15.00 0.84 -7.45
N VAL A 63 -13.74 1.19 -7.70
CA VAL A 63 -12.63 0.71 -6.88
C VAL A 63 -11.73 1.85 -6.43
N LYS A 64 -11.33 1.79 -5.18
CA LYS A 64 -10.36 2.69 -4.54
C LYS A 64 -9.35 1.83 -3.78
N GLY A 65 -8.17 2.37 -3.47
CA GLY A 65 -7.24 1.72 -2.57
C GLY A 65 -6.92 2.61 -1.37
N GLN A 66 -6.77 2.01 -0.20
CA GLN A 66 -6.37 2.71 1.02
C GLN A 66 -5.21 2.00 1.69
N LEU A 67 -4.21 2.75 2.15
CA LEU A 67 -3.14 2.18 2.97
C LEU A 67 -3.71 1.50 4.21
N THR A 68 -3.16 0.35 4.59
CA THR A 68 -3.52 -0.33 5.85
C THR A 68 -3.15 0.55 7.05
N ASP A 69 -3.80 0.33 8.20
CA ASP A 69 -3.56 1.12 9.41
C ASP A 69 -2.07 1.12 9.81
N ARG A 70 -1.45 -0.06 9.72
CA ARG A 70 -0.02 -0.23 9.93
C ARG A 70 0.83 0.55 8.93
N SER A 71 0.50 0.47 7.63
CA SER A 71 1.24 1.22 6.61
C SER A 71 1.10 2.73 6.78
N ARG A 72 -0.05 3.23 7.22
CA ARG A 72 -0.23 4.66 7.52
C ARG A 72 0.62 5.12 8.70
N GLN A 73 0.88 4.25 9.67
CA GLN A 73 1.77 4.53 10.81
C GLN A 73 3.24 4.44 10.40
N ASP A 74 3.61 3.45 9.60
CA ASP A 74 4.99 3.18 9.17
C ASP A 74 5.48 4.16 8.07
N TYR A 75 4.54 4.77 7.33
CA TYR A 75 4.77 5.69 6.21
C TYR A 75 3.92 6.97 6.30
N PRO A 76 4.12 7.81 7.32
CA PRO A 76 3.31 9.01 7.56
C PRO A 76 3.47 10.11 6.49
N GLU A 77 4.49 10.03 5.65
CA GLU A 77 4.72 10.90 4.50
C GLU A 77 3.80 10.62 3.30
N LEU A 78 3.17 9.44 3.27
CA LEU A 78 2.28 9.03 2.19
C LEU A 78 0.84 9.50 2.41
N ASN A 79 0.12 9.71 1.31
CA ASN A 79 -1.32 9.87 1.32
C ASN A 79 -2.00 8.55 1.74
N SER A 80 -3.09 8.64 2.50
CA SER A 80 -3.85 7.47 2.95
C SER A 80 -4.50 6.68 1.80
N THR A 81 -4.69 7.31 0.64
CA THR A 81 -5.25 6.70 -0.57
C THR A 81 -4.13 6.31 -1.51
N VAL A 82 -4.21 5.10 -2.07
CA VAL A 82 -3.33 4.67 -3.15
C VAL A 82 -4.02 4.84 -4.50
N ILE A 83 -3.22 5.09 -5.52
CA ILE A 83 -3.66 5.23 -6.90
C ILE A 83 -3.65 3.82 -7.50
N ILE A 84 -4.76 3.37 -8.06
CA ILE A 84 -4.79 2.11 -8.82
C ILE A 84 -4.70 2.50 -10.28
N ASP A 85 -3.51 2.38 -10.85
CA ASP A 85 -3.23 2.75 -12.24
C ASP A 85 -3.79 1.72 -13.23
N LYS A 86 -3.84 0.45 -12.81
CA LYS A 86 -4.36 -0.64 -13.62
C LYS A 86 -5.07 -1.72 -12.82
N ALA A 87 -6.24 -2.12 -13.31
CA ALA A 87 -6.92 -3.34 -12.88
C ALA A 87 -7.49 -4.12 -14.07
N VAL A 88 -7.61 -5.44 -13.92
CA VAL A 88 -8.31 -6.30 -14.86
C VAL A 88 -9.56 -6.82 -14.18
N ILE A 89 -10.71 -6.55 -14.79
CA ILE A 89 -12.01 -6.98 -14.27
C ILE A 89 -12.62 -7.94 -15.26
N SER A 90 -12.89 -9.16 -14.81
CA SER A 90 -13.40 -10.22 -15.65
C SER A 90 -14.70 -10.79 -15.10
N ILE A 91 -15.61 -11.18 -15.99
CA ILE A 91 -16.78 -11.98 -15.65
C ILE A 91 -16.42 -13.41 -15.99
N ILE A 92 -16.53 -14.30 -15.00
CA ILE A 92 -16.29 -15.73 -15.17
C ILE A 92 -17.61 -16.48 -15.03
N ARG A 93 -17.95 -17.26 -16.05
CA ARG A 93 -19.09 -18.18 -16.06
C ARG A 93 -18.55 -19.61 -15.98
N ALA A 94 -18.90 -20.33 -14.92
CA ALA A 94 -18.26 -21.59 -14.57
C ALA A 94 -16.73 -21.45 -14.50
N ASN A 95 -16.02 -21.81 -15.59
CA ASN A 95 -14.56 -21.76 -15.72
C ASN A 95 -14.08 -21.01 -16.97
N ARG A 96 -14.92 -20.17 -17.59
CA ARG A 96 -14.57 -19.39 -18.79
C ARG A 96 -14.75 -17.90 -18.53
N ILE A 97 -13.81 -17.10 -19.03
CA ILE A 97 -13.94 -15.64 -19.06
C ILE A 97 -14.94 -15.31 -20.17
N VAL A 98 -16.07 -14.71 -19.81
CA VAL A 98 -17.11 -14.28 -20.77
C VAL A 98 -17.02 -12.79 -21.12
N ALA A 99 -16.37 -12.01 -20.25
CA ALA A 99 -16.05 -10.61 -20.49
C ALA A 99 -14.79 -10.25 -19.71
N SER A 100 -13.99 -9.32 -20.24
CA SER A 100 -12.84 -8.75 -19.54
C SER A 100 -12.68 -7.29 -19.91
N ILE A 101 -12.36 -6.48 -18.90
CA ILE A 101 -12.14 -5.04 -19.00
C ILE A 101 -10.76 -4.77 -18.45
N ASN A 102 -9.89 -4.24 -19.32
CA ASN A 102 -8.59 -3.71 -18.91
C ASN A 102 -8.79 -2.25 -18.51
N TRP A 103 -8.97 -2.04 -17.21
CA TRP A 103 -9.12 -0.70 -16.67
C TRP A 103 -7.74 -0.06 -16.51
N LYS A 104 -7.56 1.09 -17.16
CA LYS A 104 -6.32 1.88 -17.20
C LYS A 104 -6.69 3.36 -17.15
N ASP A 105 -7.20 3.80 -16.01
CA ASP A 105 -7.43 5.22 -15.82
C ASP A 105 -7.55 5.51 -14.33
N SER A 106 -6.67 6.37 -13.78
CA SER A 106 -6.78 6.83 -12.40
C SER A 106 -8.00 7.76 -12.19
N GLN A 107 -8.65 8.21 -13.27
CA GLN A 107 -9.74 9.18 -13.22
C GLN A 107 -11.14 8.56 -13.32
N SER A 108 -11.37 7.57 -14.18
CA SER A 108 -12.69 6.92 -14.30
C SER A 108 -12.83 5.81 -13.27
N SER A 109 -13.26 6.16 -12.07
CA SER A 109 -13.46 5.20 -10.98
C SER A 109 -14.70 4.31 -11.12
N SER A 110 -15.43 4.32 -12.24
CA SER A 110 -16.66 3.51 -12.40
C SER A 110 -16.68 2.74 -13.72
N ILE A 111 -17.01 1.46 -13.64
CA ILE A 111 -17.04 0.53 -14.77
C ILE A 111 -18.45 0.01 -14.95
N ASP A 112 -18.97 0.10 -16.17
CA ASP A 112 -20.26 -0.47 -16.52
C ASP A 112 -20.15 -1.99 -16.66
N LEU A 113 -20.90 -2.71 -15.83
CA LEU A 113 -20.93 -4.17 -15.78
C LEU A 113 -22.25 -4.74 -16.34
N SER A 114 -23.19 -3.88 -16.72
CA SER A 114 -24.61 -4.22 -16.86
C SER A 114 -24.98 -5.07 -18.07
N GLU A 115 -24.12 -5.17 -19.09
CA GLU A 115 -24.50 -5.80 -20.35
C GLU A 115 -24.21 -7.32 -20.43
N ARG A 116 -23.45 -7.90 -19.47
CA ARG A 116 -22.93 -9.27 -19.64
C ARG A 116 -23.04 -10.18 -18.42
N ALA A 117 -23.34 -9.64 -17.25
CA ALA A 117 -23.44 -10.39 -16.01
C ALA A 117 -24.77 -11.15 -15.87
N GLN A 118 -24.71 -12.39 -15.37
CA GLN A 118 -25.88 -13.22 -15.09
C GLN A 118 -25.75 -13.92 -13.73
N THR A 119 -26.88 -14.34 -13.16
CA THR A 119 -26.88 -15.20 -11.96
C THR A 119 -26.03 -16.44 -12.19
N GLY A 120 -25.14 -16.74 -11.25
CA GLY A 120 -24.18 -17.85 -11.33
C GLY A 120 -22.80 -17.46 -11.89
N ASP A 121 -22.66 -16.26 -12.45
CA ASP A 121 -21.36 -15.70 -12.79
C ASP A 121 -20.60 -15.24 -11.53
N ARG A 122 -19.32 -14.94 -11.70
CA ARG A 122 -18.52 -14.22 -10.69
C ARG A 122 -17.72 -13.09 -11.36
N PHE A 123 -17.68 -11.94 -10.72
CA PHE A 123 -16.68 -10.93 -11.04
C PHE A 123 -15.34 -11.31 -10.42
N VAL A 124 -14.27 -11.15 -11.18
CA VAL A 124 -12.90 -11.26 -10.70
C VAL A 124 -12.20 -9.93 -10.97
N ILE A 125 -11.68 -9.32 -9.91
CA ILE A 125 -10.96 -8.05 -9.96
C ILE A 125 -9.51 -8.34 -9.59
N GLN A 126 -8.59 -8.11 -10.52
CA GLN A 126 -7.16 -8.21 -10.30
C GLN A 126 -6.54 -6.82 -10.36
N PHE A 127 -5.94 -6.38 -9.27
CA PHE A 127 -5.14 -5.15 -9.24
C PHE A 127 -3.76 -5.46 -9.79
N VAL A 128 -3.30 -4.70 -10.78
CA VAL A 128 -2.05 -5.00 -11.49
C VAL A 128 -1.00 -3.94 -11.21
N ASP A 129 -1.40 -2.67 -11.29
CA ASP A 129 -0.48 -1.55 -11.10
C ASP A 129 -1.09 -0.58 -10.10
N VAL A 130 -0.34 -0.31 -9.04
CA VAL A 130 -0.79 0.50 -7.91
C VAL A 130 0.38 1.37 -7.49
N SER A 131 0.09 2.64 -7.25
CA SER A 131 1.09 3.62 -6.83
C SER A 131 0.68 4.27 -5.52
N THR A 132 1.67 4.68 -4.74
CA THR A 132 1.47 5.62 -3.63
C THR A 132 1.80 7.02 -4.10
N GLN A 133 1.25 8.00 -3.39
CA GLN A 133 1.61 9.39 -3.55
C GLN A 133 2.06 9.95 -2.20
N THR A 134 3.20 10.63 -2.16
CA THR A 134 3.58 11.41 -0.98
C THR A 134 2.66 12.61 -0.82
N LYS A 135 2.61 13.20 0.37
CA LYS A 135 1.87 14.45 0.62
C LYS A 135 2.35 15.62 -0.26
N ASP A 136 3.61 15.59 -0.67
CA ASP A 136 4.21 16.56 -1.58
C ASP A 136 3.97 16.24 -3.07
N GLY A 137 3.18 15.19 -3.36
CA GLY A 137 2.71 14.86 -4.71
C GLY A 137 3.59 13.88 -5.48
N ILE A 138 4.69 13.38 -4.91
CA ILE A 138 5.59 12.42 -5.57
C ILE A 138 4.91 11.06 -5.67
N ILE A 139 4.79 10.53 -6.90
CA ILE A 139 4.18 9.24 -7.16
C ILE A 139 5.26 8.15 -7.22
N ASN A 140 5.05 7.07 -6.48
CA ASN A 140 5.94 5.91 -6.46
C ASN A 140 5.13 4.64 -6.71
N ASN A 141 5.53 3.86 -7.70
CA ASN A 141 4.94 2.55 -7.96
C ASN A 141 5.19 1.63 -6.76
N LEU A 142 4.14 0.93 -6.33
CA LEU A 142 4.22 -0.11 -5.32
C LEU A 142 4.48 -1.47 -5.99
N PRO A 143 5.66 -2.07 -5.80
CA PRO A 143 5.95 -3.38 -6.39
C PRO A 143 5.22 -4.52 -5.67
N ASN A 144 4.75 -5.51 -6.44
CA ASN A 144 4.06 -6.71 -5.97
C ASN A 144 2.70 -6.44 -5.30
N THR A 145 1.91 -5.55 -5.88
CA THR A 145 0.57 -5.18 -5.37
C THR A 145 -0.56 -6.04 -5.90
N GLU A 146 -0.26 -7.17 -6.53
CA GLU A 146 -1.29 -8.02 -7.08
C GLU A 146 -2.20 -8.55 -5.97
N LYS A 147 -3.45 -8.06 -5.98
CA LYS A 147 -4.53 -8.55 -5.14
C LYS A 147 -5.68 -8.99 -6.04
N LEU A 148 -6.33 -10.09 -5.66
CA LEU A 148 -7.42 -10.69 -6.42
C LEU A 148 -8.67 -10.80 -5.56
N TYR A 149 -9.78 -10.31 -6.08
CA TYR A 149 -11.08 -10.37 -5.43
C TYR A 149 -12.06 -11.11 -6.34
N GLN A 150 -12.87 -11.99 -5.73
CA GLN A 150 -13.92 -12.71 -6.43
C GLN A 150 -15.26 -12.41 -5.78
N ILE A 151 -16.23 -12.00 -6.59
CA ILE A 151 -17.55 -11.58 -6.13
C ILE A 151 -18.59 -12.39 -6.89
N PRO A 152 -19.28 -13.35 -6.25
CA PRO A 152 -20.33 -14.11 -6.89
C PRO A 152 -21.56 -13.24 -7.20
N ILE A 153 -22.22 -13.55 -8.30
CA ILE A 153 -23.47 -12.91 -8.73
C ILE A 153 -24.63 -13.87 -8.47
N ARG A 154 -25.60 -13.45 -7.67
CA ARG A 154 -26.79 -14.25 -7.35
C ARG A 154 -28.06 -13.42 -7.42
#